data_AF-A0A9D7UGQ2-F1
#
_entry.id   AF-A0A9D7UGQ2-F1
#
_cell.length_a   1.000
_cell.length_b   1.000
_cell.length_c   1.000
_cell.angle_alpha   90.00
_cell.angle_beta   90.00
_cell.angle_gamma   90.00
#
_symmetry.space_group_name_H-M   'P 1'
#
loop_
_entity.id
_entity.type
_entity.pdbx_description
1 polymer ?
#
loop_
_entity_poly.entity_id
_entity_poly.type
_entity_poly.pdbx_seq_one_letter_code
_entity_poly.pdbx_strand_id
1 'polypeptide(L)'
;MKQWTLWDLLTGQRAKSRRKPPRAKPPAPKPHRRKPGRVTALVEPVPAAPSTRKGGMQDRYDAMTRELLATYGVRVRKWRSSMSGVAWEVYYQDGKTVRLIEAPRPKGPMSAAVFLHEIGHHAIGFHRYKPRCLEEHKAWEWALEEMRRRNLNITPAVEKRVQASMRYAIGKATRRGIKALPAEMAPYVDQPTGVRTKDRSVRNGGL
;
A
#
# COMPACT_ATOMS: atom_id res chain seq x y z
N MET A 1 -1.90 -9.37 25.26
CA MET A 1 -2.18 -10.42 24.26
C MET A 1 -1.84 -9.88 22.87
N LYS A 2 -0.89 -10.53 22.16
CA LYS A 2 -0.42 -10.09 20.83
C LYS A 2 -1.50 -10.49 19.80
N GLN A 3 -2.24 -9.53 19.25
CA GLN A 3 -3.16 -9.79 18.15
C GLN A 3 -2.36 -9.92 16.85
N TRP A 4 -2.37 -11.11 16.26
CA TRP A 4 -1.80 -11.41 14.96
C TRP A 4 -2.77 -10.95 13.89
N THR A 5 -2.29 -10.26 12.84
CA THR A 5 -3.15 -10.07 11.67
C THR A 5 -3.07 -11.30 10.79
N LEU A 6 -4.22 -11.79 10.32
CA LEU A 6 -4.32 -13.03 9.52
C LEU A 6 -3.49 -12.99 8.21
N TRP A 7 -3.02 -11.81 7.79
CA TRP A 7 -2.12 -11.64 6.64
C TRP A 7 -0.64 -11.97 6.94
N ASP A 8 -0.24 -11.98 8.21
CA ASP A 8 1.11 -12.40 8.64
C ASP A 8 1.36 -13.91 8.37
N LEU A 9 0.29 -14.72 8.25
CA LEU A 9 0.36 -16.16 7.97
C LEU A 9 0.40 -16.51 6.47
N LEU A 10 -0.03 -15.60 5.57
CA LEU A 10 -0.20 -15.87 4.14
C LEU A 10 0.95 -15.37 3.26
N THR A 11 1.81 -14.50 3.76
CA THR A 11 3.11 -14.24 3.13
C THR A 11 4.09 -15.28 3.63
N GLY A 12 4.07 -16.48 3.03
CA GLY A 12 4.89 -17.61 3.43
C GLY A 12 6.27 -17.21 3.92
N GLN A 13 6.45 -17.18 5.24
CA GLN A 13 7.72 -16.91 5.90
C GLN A 13 8.63 -18.10 5.64
N ARG A 14 9.23 -18.14 4.44
CA ARG A 14 10.55 -18.73 4.27
C ARG A 14 11.57 -17.60 4.41
N ALA A 15 11.65 -17.07 5.62
CA ALA A 15 12.85 -16.38 6.07
C ALA A 15 13.96 -17.43 6.22
N LYS A 16 14.52 -17.89 5.08
CA LYS A 16 15.83 -18.52 5.10
C LYS A 16 16.82 -17.44 5.50
N SER A 17 17.14 -17.42 6.78
CA SER A 17 18.34 -16.83 7.35
C SER A 17 19.54 -17.18 6.47
N ARG A 18 19.91 -16.30 5.55
CA ARG A 18 21.27 -16.24 5.01
C ARG A 18 22.05 -15.33 5.96
N ARG A 19 22.75 -15.97 6.91
CA ARG A 19 23.82 -15.34 7.68
C ARG A 19 24.74 -14.60 6.70
N LYS A 20 24.85 -13.28 6.84
CA LYS A 20 25.90 -12.48 6.17
C LYS A 20 27.26 -12.98 6.68
N PRO A 21 28.23 -13.28 5.81
CA PRO A 21 29.61 -13.51 6.27
C PRO A 21 30.21 -12.19 6.82
N PRO A 22 31.14 -12.26 7.78
CA PRO A 22 31.76 -11.08 8.37
C PRO A 22 32.56 -10.32 7.31
N ARG A 23 32.34 -9.00 7.24
CA ARG A 23 33.01 -8.08 6.31
C ARG A 23 34.46 -7.88 6.78
N ALA A 24 35.42 -8.20 5.91
CA ALA A 24 36.84 -7.93 6.15
C ALA A 24 37.10 -6.43 6.37
N LYS A 25 38.02 -6.11 7.28
CA LYS A 25 38.45 -4.75 7.62
C LYS A 25 39.09 -4.08 6.39
N PRO A 26 38.83 -2.78 6.11
CA PRO A 26 39.52 -2.06 5.05
C PRO A 26 40.99 -1.79 5.43
N PRO A 27 41.93 -1.83 4.47
CA PRO A 27 43.32 -1.45 4.70
C PRO A 27 43.50 0.06 4.88
N ALA A 28 44.58 0.42 5.59
CA ALA A 28 44.94 1.78 5.99
C ALA A 28 45.05 2.78 4.80
N PRO A 29 44.70 4.06 5.00
CA PRO A 29 44.81 5.08 3.97
C PRO A 29 46.28 5.47 3.70
N LYS A 30 46.65 5.53 2.41
CA LYS A 30 47.93 6.07 1.94
C LYS A 30 47.95 7.61 2.07
N PRO A 31 49.09 8.25 2.35
CA PRO A 31 49.18 9.70 2.49
C PRO A 31 48.99 10.41 1.14
N HIS A 32 47.97 11.26 1.05
CA HIS A 32 47.77 12.15 -0.10
C HIS A 32 48.69 13.38 -0.02
N ARG A 33 49.54 13.52 -1.03
CA ARG A 33 50.41 14.66 -1.33
C ARG A 33 49.55 15.93 -1.51
N ARG A 34 49.68 16.89 -0.59
CA ARG A 34 49.02 18.21 -0.65
C ARG A 34 49.55 19.02 -1.85
N LYS A 35 48.65 19.54 -2.69
CA LYS A 35 48.94 20.60 -3.67
C LYS A 35 48.64 21.97 -3.03
N PRO A 36 49.43 23.02 -3.31
CA PRO A 36 49.27 24.33 -2.66
C PRO A 36 48.13 25.17 -3.23
N GLY A 37 47.50 25.90 -2.29
CA GLY A 37 46.59 27.05 -2.36
C GLY A 37 46.10 27.57 -3.71
N ARG A 38 44.77 27.50 -3.91
CA ARG A 38 44.04 28.44 -4.75
C ARG A 38 43.36 29.46 -3.83
N VAL A 39 43.80 30.71 -3.92
CA VAL A 39 43.22 31.88 -3.25
C VAL A 39 41.76 32.03 -3.70
N THR A 40 40.83 31.88 -2.75
CA THR A 40 39.40 32.18 -2.95
C THR A 40 39.17 33.66 -2.69
N ALA A 41 38.92 34.42 -3.75
CA ALA A 41 38.34 35.75 -3.63
C ALA A 41 36.93 35.63 -3.04
N LEU A 42 36.66 36.41 -2.00
CA LEU A 42 35.37 36.55 -1.33
C LEU A 42 34.41 37.26 -2.31
N VAL A 43 33.60 36.48 -3.04
CA VAL A 43 32.42 37.00 -3.73
C VAL A 43 31.23 36.69 -2.84
N GLU A 44 30.58 37.74 -2.34
CA GLU A 44 29.37 37.61 -1.52
C GLU A 44 28.27 36.85 -2.27
N PRO A 45 27.57 35.90 -1.62
CA PRO A 45 26.53 35.13 -2.27
C PRO A 45 25.28 36.00 -2.48
N VAL A 46 24.99 36.33 -3.75
CA VAL A 46 23.71 36.89 -4.17
C VAL A 46 22.59 35.90 -3.80
N PRO A 47 21.50 36.33 -3.13
CA PRO A 47 20.41 35.42 -2.77
C PRO A 47 19.76 34.85 -4.03
N ALA A 48 19.89 33.54 -4.21
CA ALA A 48 19.26 32.82 -5.30
C ALA A 48 17.73 32.96 -5.20
N ALA A 49 17.12 33.52 -6.24
CA ALA A 49 15.67 33.61 -6.37
C ALA A 49 15.02 32.21 -6.21
N PRO A 50 13.85 32.10 -5.56
CA PRO A 50 13.19 30.82 -5.35
C PRO A 50 12.82 30.20 -6.70
N SER A 51 13.43 29.05 -7.01
CA SER A 51 13.11 28.33 -8.24
C SER A 51 11.67 27.80 -8.14
N THR A 52 10.80 28.29 -9.02
CA THR A 52 9.40 27.89 -9.18
C THR A 52 9.26 26.50 -9.82
N ARG A 53 10.02 25.50 -9.35
CA ARG A 53 9.84 24.12 -9.82
C ARG A 53 8.45 23.67 -9.38
N LYS A 54 7.53 23.58 -10.35
CA LYS A 54 6.25 22.90 -10.20
C LYS A 54 6.51 21.56 -9.51
N GLY A 55 5.85 21.35 -8.37
CA GLY A 55 6.08 20.21 -7.50
C GLY A 55 5.99 18.88 -8.26
N GLY A 56 6.84 17.93 -7.87
CA GLY A 56 6.88 16.61 -8.47
C GLY A 56 5.64 15.78 -8.14
N MET A 57 5.55 14.57 -8.69
CA MET A 57 4.47 13.63 -8.35
C MET A 57 4.42 13.32 -6.84
N GLN A 58 5.57 13.33 -6.17
CA GLN A 58 5.64 13.15 -4.72
C GLN A 58 4.90 14.27 -3.97
N ASP A 59 5.03 15.53 -4.41
CA ASP A 59 4.32 16.65 -3.78
C ASP A 59 2.81 16.52 -3.94
N ARG A 60 2.33 15.97 -5.07
CA ARG A 60 0.92 15.64 -5.28
C ARG A 60 0.43 14.58 -4.31
N TYR A 61 1.23 13.52 -4.09
CA TYR A 61 0.89 12.50 -3.09
C TYR A 61 0.90 13.04 -1.67
N ASP A 62 1.89 13.84 -1.29
CA ASP A 62 1.97 14.42 0.05
C ASP A 62 0.86 15.46 0.30
N ALA A 63 0.47 16.23 -0.72
CA ALA A 63 -0.69 17.13 -0.66
C ALA A 63 -1.99 16.35 -0.45
N MET A 64 -2.24 15.32 -1.28
CA MET A 64 -3.39 14.43 -1.13
C MET A 64 -3.45 13.79 0.26
N THR A 65 -2.32 13.27 0.75
CA THR A 65 -2.25 12.64 2.07
C THR A 65 -2.62 13.62 3.17
N ARG A 66 -2.04 14.84 3.17
CA ARG A 66 -2.35 15.85 4.19
C ARG A 66 -3.81 16.26 4.15
N GLU A 67 -4.33 16.55 2.95
CA GLU A 67 -5.72 16.96 2.75
C GLU A 67 -6.69 15.90 3.28
N LEU A 68 -6.55 14.65 2.85
CA LEU A 68 -7.49 13.59 3.22
C LEU A 68 -7.42 13.21 4.70
N LEU A 69 -6.22 13.22 5.30
CA LEU A 69 -6.10 13.01 6.75
C LEU A 69 -6.84 14.11 7.54
N ALA A 70 -6.72 15.36 7.10
CA ALA A 70 -7.42 16.48 7.71
C ALA A 70 -8.94 16.39 7.48
N THR A 71 -9.38 16.20 6.24
CA THR A 71 -10.80 16.14 5.85
C THR A 71 -11.57 15.07 6.64
N TYR A 72 -10.98 13.89 6.83
CA TYR A 72 -11.65 12.79 7.53
C TYR A 72 -11.31 12.69 9.02
N GLY A 73 -10.46 13.59 9.54
CA GLY A 73 -10.01 13.57 10.93
C GLY A 73 -9.19 12.32 11.28
N VAL A 74 -8.48 11.75 10.30
CA VAL A 74 -7.75 10.48 10.43
C VAL A 74 -6.30 10.76 10.83
N ARG A 75 -5.79 9.99 11.79
CA ARG A 75 -4.38 10.02 12.19
C ARG A 75 -3.67 8.76 11.75
N VAL A 76 -2.47 8.93 11.21
CA VAL A 76 -1.61 7.80 10.87
C VAL A 76 -0.88 7.33 12.12
N ARG A 77 -1.18 6.11 12.57
CA ARG A 77 -0.46 5.48 13.68
C ARG A 77 0.91 4.97 13.23
N LYS A 78 0.98 4.37 12.02
CA LYS A 78 2.21 3.79 11.49
C LYS A 78 2.22 3.78 9.96
N TRP A 79 3.32 4.24 9.38
CA TRP A 79 3.63 3.98 7.98
C TRP A 79 4.21 2.56 7.83
N ARG A 80 3.53 1.70 7.07
CA ARG A 80 3.95 0.32 6.81
C ARG A 80 4.95 0.25 5.68
N SER A 81 5.89 -0.69 5.76
CA SER A 81 6.76 -1.07 4.63
C SER A 81 6.07 -2.07 3.69
N SER A 82 5.09 -2.82 4.19
CA SER A 82 4.26 -3.73 3.40
C SER A 82 3.20 -2.97 2.61
N MET A 83 2.79 -3.52 1.45
CA MET A 83 1.67 -3.00 0.64
C MET A 83 0.32 -3.43 1.21
N SER A 84 0.09 -3.20 2.49
CA SER A 84 -1.15 -3.49 3.19
C SER A 84 -1.41 -2.41 4.23
N GLY A 85 -2.68 -2.18 4.54
CA GLY A 85 -3.09 -1.29 5.61
C GLY A 85 -4.16 -1.89 6.50
N VAL A 86 -4.57 -1.08 7.47
CA VAL A 86 -5.72 -1.30 8.32
C VAL A 86 -6.24 0.05 8.80
N ALA A 87 -7.54 0.23 8.78
CA ALA A 87 -8.26 1.37 9.32
C ALA A 87 -9.15 0.93 10.49
N TRP A 88 -9.22 1.74 11.55
CA TRP A 88 -10.10 1.48 12.69
C TRP A 88 -10.45 2.77 13.44
N GLU A 89 -11.50 2.70 14.24
CA GLU A 89 -11.93 3.75 15.15
C GLU A 89 -11.77 3.29 16.61
N VAL A 90 -11.45 4.23 17.51
CA VAL A 90 -11.44 4.02 18.95
C VAL A 90 -12.47 4.95 19.56
N TYR A 91 -13.47 4.38 20.24
CA TYR A 91 -14.50 5.11 20.95
C TYR A 91 -14.15 5.17 22.43
N TYR A 92 -14.10 6.39 22.98
CA TYR A 92 -13.85 6.64 24.39
C TYR A 92 -15.17 6.81 25.15
N GLN A 93 -15.14 6.60 26.46
CA GLN A 93 -16.32 6.76 27.32
C GLN A 93 -16.87 8.20 27.34
N ASP A 94 -16.01 9.19 27.08
CA ASP A 94 -16.38 10.60 26.97
C ASP A 94 -17.03 10.97 25.62
N GLY A 95 -17.36 9.97 24.80
CA GLY A 95 -17.98 10.13 23.48
C GLY A 95 -17.01 10.55 22.38
N LYS A 96 -15.72 10.74 22.67
CA LYS A 96 -14.73 11.05 21.64
C LYS A 96 -14.46 9.83 20.77
N THR A 97 -14.32 10.07 19.47
CA THR A 97 -13.90 9.06 18.51
C THR A 97 -12.54 9.45 17.92
N VAL A 98 -11.58 8.53 17.97
CA VAL A 98 -10.28 8.69 17.31
C VAL A 98 -10.21 7.76 16.11
N ARG A 99 -9.96 8.33 14.94
CA ARG A 99 -9.83 7.61 13.67
C ARG A 99 -8.37 7.35 13.34
N LEU A 100 -8.04 6.10 13.10
CA LEU A 100 -6.66 5.66 12.93
C LEU A 100 -6.49 4.84 11.65
N ILE A 101 -5.30 4.96 11.06
CA ILE A 101 -4.83 4.05 10.01
C ILE A 101 -3.38 3.60 10.25
N GLU A 102 -3.08 2.43 9.71
CA GLU A 102 -1.74 2.05 9.30
C GLU A 102 -1.77 1.75 7.81
N ALA A 103 -0.85 2.30 7.03
CA ALA A 103 -0.83 2.15 5.57
C ALA A 103 0.59 2.36 5.04
N PRO A 104 0.96 1.89 3.84
CA PRO A 104 2.17 2.35 3.18
C PRO A 104 2.09 3.86 2.88
N ARG A 105 3.22 4.57 3.03
CA ARG A 105 3.27 5.98 2.64
C ARG A 105 3.12 6.11 1.12
N PRO A 106 2.23 6.96 0.60
CA PRO A 106 2.11 7.21 -0.83
C PRO A 106 3.43 7.74 -1.43
N LYS A 107 4.05 6.91 -2.26
CA LYS A 107 5.26 7.20 -3.05
C LYS A 107 5.10 6.83 -4.53
N GLY A 108 3.96 6.28 -4.90
CA GLY A 108 3.62 5.79 -6.22
C GLY A 108 2.20 5.22 -6.26
N PRO A 109 1.70 4.85 -7.46
CA PRO A 109 0.31 4.45 -7.68
C PRO A 109 -0.20 3.37 -6.73
N MET A 110 0.57 2.30 -6.53
CA MET A 110 0.18 1.18 -5.67
C MET A 110 0.04 1.61 -4.21
N SER A 111 1.05 2.28 -3.66
CA SER A 111 1.02 2.76 -2.28
C SER A 111 -0.08 3.80 -2.05
N ALA A 112 -0.35 4.65 -3.06
CA ALA A 112 -1.43 5.62 -3.02
C ALA A 112 -2.80 4.92 -3.00
N ALA A 113 -3.00 3.92 -3.86
CA ALA A 113 -4.24 3.14 -3.90
C ALA A 113 -4.53 2.44 -2.57
N VAL A 114 -3.52 1.81 -1.95
CA VAL A 114 -3.69 1.17 -0.63
C VAL A 114 -3.98 2.20 0.46
N PHE A 115 -3.26 3.33 0.49
CA PHE A 115 -3.55 4.41 1.44
C PHE A 115 -4.98 4.94 1.28
N LEU A 116 -5.41 5.18 0.04
CA LEU A 116 -6.76 5.65 -0.27
C LEU A 116 -7.83 4.61 0.10
N HIS A 117 -7.54 3.31 -0.02
CA HIS A 117 -8.46 2.27 0.46
C HIS A 117 -8.68 2.38 1.98
N GLU A 118 -7.62 2.60 2.76
CA GLU A 118 -7.75 2.77 4.22
C GLU A 118 -8.51 4.07 4.58
N ILE A 119 -8.27 5.17 3.86
CA ILE A 119 -9.09 6.38 4.01
C ILE A 119 -10.53 6.12 3.59
N GLY A 120 -10.73 5.33 2.53
CA GLY A 120 -12.04 4.95 2.01
C GLY A 120 -12.92 4.30 3.07
N HIS A 121 -12.36 3.45 3.93
CA HIS A 121 -13.11 2.90 5.08
C HIS A 121 -13.65 3.98 6.03
N HIS A 122 -12.87 5.03 6.31
CA HIS A 122 -13.35 6.17 7.10
C HIS A 122 -14.35 7.03 6.32
N ALA A 123 -14.12 7.23 5.03
CA ALA A 123 -14.93 8.09 4.17
C ALA A 123 -16.35 7.53 3.97
N ILE A 124 -16.46 6.22 3.73
CA ILE A 124 -17.75 5.55 3.57
C ILE A 124 -18.40 5.19 4.92
N GLY A 125 -17.62 5.18 6.00
CA GLY A 125 -18.04 4.76 7.34
C GLY A 125 -17.98 3.24 7.55
N PHE A 126 -17.51 2.83 8.72
CA PHE A 126 -17.45 1.42 9.11
C PHE A 126 -18.83 0.83 9.36
N HIS A 127 -18.99 -0.45 9.02
CA HIS A 127 -20.21 -1.24 9.20
C HIS A 127 -21.44 -0.72 8.43
N ARG A 128 -21.25 0.24 7.51
CA ARG A 128 -22.32 0.81 6.69
C ARG A 128 -22.82 -0.18 5.64
N TYR A 129 -21.93 -0.99 5.07
CA TYR A 129 -22.27 -1.94 4.01
C TYR A 129 -22.13 -3.37 4.52
N LYS A 130 -23.12 -4.21 4.19
CA LYS A 130 -23.13 -5.63 4.53
C LYS A 130 -23.43 -6.44 3.27
N PRO A 131 -22.77 -7.58 3.06
CA PRO A 131 -21.72 -8.23 3.86
C PRO A 131 -20.37 -7.48 3.87
N ARG A 132 -19.40 -7.89 4.71
CA ARG A 132 -18.08 -7.23 4.78
C ARG A 132 -17.37 -7.17 3.44
N CYS A 133 -17.52 -8.16 2.55
CA CYS A 133 -16.92 -8.08 1.21
C CYS A 133 -17.49 -6.93 0.35
N LEU A 134 -18.76 -6.55 0.55
CA LEU A 134 -19.33 -5.36 -0.11
C LEU A 134 -18.71 -4.07 0.44
N GLU A 135 -18.46 -4.00 1.75
CA GLU A 135 -17.77 -2.84 2.35
C GLU A 135 -16.34 -2.69 1.82
N GLU A 136 -15.60 -3.79 1.68
CA GLU A 136 -14.28 -3.79 1.04
C GLU A 136 -14.36 -3.28 -0.41
N HIS A 137 -15.38 -3.69 -1.16
CA HIS A 137 -15.63 -3.21 -2.52
C HIS A 137 -15.88 -1.70 -2.55
N LYS A 138 -16.77 -1.20 -1.68
CA LYS A 138 -17.09 0.23 -1.61
C LYS A 138 -15.89 1.08 -1.20
N ALA A 139 -15.03 0.57 -0.32
CA ALA A 139 -13.78 1.26 0.02
C ALA A 139 -12.81 1.32 -1.18
N TRP A 140 -12.70 0.24 -1.97
CA TRP A 140 -11.91 0.24 -3.21
C TRP A 140 -12.48 1.14 -4.31
N GLU A 141 -13.81 1.13 -4.49
CA GLU A 141 -14.51 2.01 -5.42
C GLU A 141 -14.23 3.48 -5.09
N TRP A 142 -14.39 3.86 -3.83
CA TRP A 142 -14.04 5.20 -3.35
C TRP A 142 -12.57 5.54 -3.61
N ALA A 143 -11.65 4.62 -3.33
CA ALA A 143 -10.23 4.85 -3.53
C ALA A 143 -9.86 5.08 -5.01
N LEU A 144 -10.41 4.28 -5.91
CA LEU A 144 -10.18 4.44 -7.36
C LEU A 144 -10.80 5.73 -7.87
N GLU A 145 -11.99 6.08 -7.40
CA GLU A 145 -12.63 7.34 -7.78
C GLU A 145 -11.81 8.54 -7.31
N GLU A 146 -11.26 8.48 -6.10
CA GLU A 146 -10.40 9.53 -5.58
C GLU A 146 -9.09 9.65 -6.36
N MET A 147 -8.54 8.53 -6.84
CA MET A 147 -7.40 8.55 -7.78
C MET A 147 -7.78 9.23 -9.11
N ARG A 148 -8.94 8.91 -9.69
CA ARG A 148 -9.42 9.53 -10.94
C ARG A 148 -9.65 11.03 -10.77
N ARG A 149 -10.38 11.42 -9.72
CA ARG A 149 -10.69 12.82 -9.39
C ARG A 149 -9.44 13.68 -9.26
N ARG A 150 -8.37 13.10 -8.70
CA ARG A 150 -7.08 13.77 -8.51
C ARG A 150 -6.14 13.62 -9.71
N ASN A 151 -6.59 13.00 -10.79
CA ASN A 151 -5.79 12.68 -11.98
C ASN A 151 -4.47 11.96 -11.62
N LEU A 152 -4.55 10.97 -10.74
CA LEU A 152 -3.45 10.09 -10.36
C LEU A 152 -3.45 8.84 -11.23
N ASN A 153 -2.26 8.35 -11.57
CA ASN A 153 -2.13 7.18 -12.42
C ASN A 153 -2.73 5.94 -11.74
N ILE A 154 -3.71 5.30 -12.39
CA ILE A 154 -4.19 3.97 -12.04
C ILE A 154 -3.53 3.00 -13.02
N THR A 155 -2.61 2.17 -12.51
CA THR A 155 -1.85 1.26 -13.36
C THR A 155 -2.52 -0.12 -13.43
N PRO A 156 -2.21 -0.96 -14.44
CA PRO A 156 -2.70 -2.34 -14.47
C PRO A 156 -2.36 -3.14 -13.22
N ALA A 157 -1.24 -2.80 -12.55
CA ALA A 157 -0.87 -3.42 -11.27
C ALA A 157 -1.87 -3.07 -10.15
N VAL A 158 -2.34 -1.81 -10.09
CA VAL A 158 -3.37 -1.37 -9.14
C VAL A 158 -4.67 -2.13 -9.38
N GLU A 159 -5.12 -2.23 -10.62
CA GLU A 159 -6.35 -2.97 -10.96
C GLU A 159 -6.25 -4.44 -10.56
N LYS A 160 -5.12 -5.08 -10.88
CA LYS A 160 -4.84 -6.47 -10.46
C LYS A 160 -4.85 -6.61 -8.93
N ARG A 161 -4.37 -5.60 -8.21
CA ARG A 161 -4.40 -5.58 -6.73
C ARG A 161 -5.82 -5.51 -6.21
N VAL A 162 -6.66 -4.66 -6.79
CA VAL A 162 -8.09 -4.55 -6.42
C VAL A 162 -8.78 -5.89 -6.66
N GLN A 163 -8.63 -6.47 -7.85
CA GLN A 163 -9.21 -7.79 -8.16
C GLN A 163 -8.76 -8.87 -7.16
N ALA A 164 -7.47 -8.92 -6.83
CA ALA A 164 -6.95 -9.88 -5.85
C ALA A 164 -7.53 -9.66 -4.45
N SER A 165 -7.66 -8.40 -4.02
CA SER A 165 -8.28 -8.04 -2.75
C SER A 165 -9.75 -8.48 -2.70
N MET A 166 -10.50 -8.24 -3.77
CA MET A 166 -11.90 -8.59 -3.86
C MET A 166 -12.12 -10.10 -3.86
N ARG A 167 -11.36 -10.87 -4.64
CA ARG A 167 -11.40 -12.33 -4.60
C ARG A 167 -11.13 -12.87 -3.20
N TYR A 168 -10.16 -12.29 -2.49
CA TYR A 168 -9.88 -12.70 -1.13
C TYR A 168 -11.03 -12.35 -0.16
N ALA A 169 -11.62 -11.16 -0.28
CA ALA A 169 -12.75 -10.74 0.55
C ALA A 169 -13.96 -11.66 0.35
N ILE A 170 -14.27 -12.01 -0.92
CA ILE A 170 -15.31 -12.97 -1.28
C ILE A 170 -14.98 -14.35 -0.72
N GLY A 171 -13.79 -14.89 -0.98
CA GLY A 171 -13.38 -16.19 -0.45
C GLY A 171 -13.38 -16.25 1.09
N LYS A 172 -13.15 -15.12 1.77
CA LYS A 172 -13.33 -15.02 3.23
C LYS A 172 -14.80 -15.02 3.64
N ALA A 173 -15.67 -14.33 2.91
CA ALA A 173 -17.11 -14.33 3.17
C ALA A 173 -17.72 -15.72 2.93
N THR A 174 -17.34 -16.42 1.86
CA THR A 174 -17.75 -17.80 1.57
C THR A 174 -17.36 -18.75 2.68
N ARG A 175 -16.11 -18.71 3.15
CA ARG A 175 -15.65 -19.54 4.29
C ARG A 175 -16.37 -19.22 5.61
N ARG A 176 -16.98 -18.03 5.72
CA ARG A 176 -17.80 -17.62 6.87
C ARG A 176 -19.28 -17.95 6.68
N GLY A 177 -19.65 -18.64 5.60
CA GLY A 177 -21.02 -19.13 5.38
C GLY A 177 -21.99 -18.08 4.84
N ILE A 178 -21.53 -17.12 4.03
CA ILE A 178 -22.45 -16.19 3.36
C ILE A 178 -23.45 -16.96 2.48
N LYS A 179 -24.74 -16.66 2.61
CA LYS A 179 -25.82 -17.34 1.88
C LYS A 179 -25.97 -16.87 0.43
N ALA A 180 -25.79 -15.56 0.21
CA ALA A 180 -25.92 -14.93 -1.10
C ALA A 180 -24.84 -13.87 -1.27
N LEU A 181 -24.18 -13.89 -2.43
CA LEU A 181 -23.17 -12.90 -2.76
C LEU A 181 -23.83 -11.68 -3.41
N PRO A 182 -23.47 -10.45 -3.02
CA PRO A 182 -23.99 -9.23 -3.67
C PRO A 182 -23.67 -9.20 -5.17
N ALA A 183 -24.58 -8.63 -5.97
CA ALA A 183 -24.45 -8.58 -7.43
C ALA A 183 -23.17 -7.87 -7.88
N GLU A 184 -22.74 -6.84 -7.14
CA GLU A 184 -21.51 -6.09 -7.41
C GLU A 184 -20.25 -6.95 -7.31
N MET A 185 -20.34 -8.12 -6.68
CA MET A 185 -19.20 -9.05 -6.59
C MET A 185 -19.05 -9.93 -7.83
N ALA A 186 -20.06 -10.01 -8.71
CA ALA A 186 -20.06 -10.89 -9.88
C ALA A 186 -18.78 -10.79 -10.73
N PRO A 187 -18.20 -9.60 -11.01
CA PRO A 187 -16.97 -9.48 -11.80
C PRO A 187 -15.74 -10.19 -11.20
N TYR A 188 -15.78 -10.52 -9.91
CA TYR A 188 -14.65 -11.06 -9.16
C TYR A 188 -14.77 -12.56 -8.87
N VAL A 189 -15.90 -13.21 -9.17
CA VAL A 189 -16.13 -14.64 -8.89
C VAL A 189 -15.53 -15.55 -9.96
N ASP A 190 -15.61 -15.15 -11.24
CA ASP A 190 -15.38 -16.06 -12.38
C ASP A 190 -14.02 -15.91 -13.07
N GLN A 191 -13.10 -15.13 -12.52
CA GLN A 191 -11.78 -15.01 -13.14
C GLN A 191 -10.88 -16.16 -12.68
N PRO A 192 -10.53 -17.12 -13.56
CA PRO A 192 -9.66 -18.23 -13.20
C PRO A 192 -8.37 -17.64 -12.62
N THR A 193 -8.16 -17.84 -11.32
CA THR A 193 -6.81 -17.80 -10.78
C THR A 193 -6.05 -18.81 -11.61
N GLY A 194 -5.01 -18.40 -12.33
CA GLY A 194 -4.20 -19.25 -13.20
C GLY A 194 -3.50 -20.38 -12.44
N VAL A 195 -4.29 -21.30 -11.90
CA VAL A 195 -3.88 -22.63 -11.52
C VAL A 195 -3.57 -23.28 -12.86
N ARG A 196 -2.27 -23.45 -13.13
CA ARG A 196 -1.81 -24.38 -14.14
C ARG A 196 -2.41 -25.73 -13.76
N THR A 197 -3.54 -26.08 -14.36
CA THR A 197 -3.97 -27.47 -14.46
C THR A 197 -2.81 -28.18 -15.13
N LYS A 198 -2.12 -29.01 -14.35
CA LYS A 198 -1.10 -29.90 -14.88
C LYS A 198 -1.88 -30.91 -15.71
N ASP A 199 -2.01 -30.60 -17.00
CA ASP A 199 -2.63 -31.47 -17.97
C ASP A 199 -1.85 -32.79 -17.94
N ARG A 200 -2.46 -33.82 -17.34
CA ARG A 200 -2.01 -35.21 -17.50
C ARG A 200 -2.71 -35.73 -18.75
N SER A 201 -2.33 -35.20 -19.91
CA SER A 201 -2.65 -35.85 -21.16
C SER A 201 -1.68 -37.02 -21.35
N VAL A 202 -2.27 -38.21 -21.26
CA VAL A 202 -2.11 -39.33 -22.20
C VAL A 202 -0.70 -39.60 -22.71
N ARG A 203 -0.12 -40.72 -22.28
CA ARG A 203 0.74 -41.54 -23.14
C ARG A 203 0.13 -42.93 -23.27
N ASN A 204 -0.59 -43.14 -24.36
CA ASN A 204 -0.69 -44.44 -25.01
C ASN A 204 0.64 -44.70 -25.73
N GLY A 205 1.12 -45.95 -25.70
CA GLY A 205 2.20 -46.40 -26.59
C GLY A 205 2.93 -47.65 -26.13
N GLY A 206 2.42 -48.81 -26.56
CA GLY A 206 3.23 -49.92 -27.06
C GLY A 206 3.81 -50.91 -26.05
N LEU A 207 3.27 -52.12 -26.04
CA LEU A 207 3.92 -53.32 -26.58
C LEU A 207 2.86 -54.38 -26.91
#